data_AF-A0A180EQG9-F1
#
_entry.id   AF-A0A180EQG9-F1
#
_cell.length_a   1.000
_cell.length_b   1.000
_cell.length_c   1.000
_cell.angle_alpha   90.00
_cell.angle_beta   90.00
_cell.angle_gamma   90.00
#
_symmetry.space_group_name_H-M   'P 1'
#
loop_
_entity.id
_entity.type
_entity.pdbx_description
1 polymer ?
#
loop_
_entity_poly.entity_id
_entity_poly.type
_entity_poly.pdbx_seq_one_letter_code
_entity_poly.pdbx_strand_id
1 'polypeptide(L)'
;MSRPQLKPGSGLLLEALGRHAAQGFELSVFTAHKLTYFLKQLGGPYGKQVRFSGSPRGPLSPAVDAVLRRLNGSYLRTSLEGPDHLSAPLVLDADHRLITERYVREELSALHQKLPGHLDRLLEDYRDEFGLELLSSVHLVRTFFTQKNVAQIVEITRGWMERPVEEVRTHQVAAAVKRLDDFAGLLAFGG
;
A
#
# COMPACT_ATOMS: atom_id res chain seq x y z
N MET A 1 16.58 11.33 -21.39
CA MET A 1 16.79 9.96 -20.84
C MET A 1 15.65 9.08 -21.34
N SER A 2 15.91 7.83 -21.69
CA SER A 2 14.85 6.88 -22.10
C SER A 2 14.04 6.44 -20.88
N ARG A 3 12.73 6.36 -21.04
CA ARG A 3 11.79 5.90 -20.00
C ARG A 3 12.09 4.43 -19.65
N PRO A 4 12.21 4.06 -18.36
CA PRO A 4 12.55 2.68 -17.99
C PRO A 4 11.41 1.72 -18.27
N GLN A 5 11.74 0.49 -18.62
CA GLN A 5 10.74 -0.56 -18.86
C GLN A 5 9.96 -0.88 -17.57
N LEU A 6 8.63 -0.95 -17.67
CA LEU A 6 7.78 -1.36 -16.55
C LEU A 6 7.92 -2.86 -16.29
N LYS A 7 8.08 -3.19 -15.02
CA LYS A 7 7.87 -4.55 -14.50
C LYS A 7 6.42 -4.69 -14.01
N PRO A 8 5.86 -5.91 -13.96
CA PRO A 8 4.47 -6.13 -13.53
C PRO A 8 4.08 -5.42 -12.23
N GLY A 9 4.88 -5.58 -11.17
CA GLY A 9 4.62 -4.93 -9.88
C GLY A 9 4.72 -3.40 -9.90
N SER A 10 5.58 -2.82 -10.73
CA SER A 10 5.64 -1.35 -10.90
C SER A 10 4.50 -0.80 -11.74
N GLY A 11 4.03 -1.55 -12.74
CA GLY A 11 2.83 -1.18 -13.51
C GLY A 11 1.59 -1.17 -12.62
N LEU A 12 1.42 -2.22 -11.79
CA LEU A 12 0.33 -2.27 -10.80
C LEU A 12 0.41 -1.17 -9.76
N LEU A 13 1.61 -0.83 -9.26
CA LEU A 13 1.77 0.26 -8.32
C LEU A 13 1.34 1.59 -8.95
N LEU A 14 1.80 1.89 -10.17
CA LEU A 14 1.43 3.13 -10.86
C LEU A 14 -0.07 3.21 -11.13
N GLU A 15 -0.70 2.10 -11.55
CA GLU A 15 -2.15 2.03 -11.71
C GLU A 15 -2.88 2.29 -10.38
N ALA A 16 -2.43 1.67 -9.29
CA ALA A 16 -3.03 1.90 -7.97
C ALA A 16 -2.85 3.36 -7.49
N LEU A 17 -1.69 3.96 -7.70
CA LEU A 17 -1.45 5.38 -7.40
C LEU A 17 -2.37 6.28 -8.23
N GLY A 18 -2.50 6.02 -9.53
CA GLY A 18 -3.38 6.78 -10.43
C GLY A 18 -4.85 6.71 -10.01
N ARG A 19 -5.34 5.52 -9.64
CA ARG A 19 -6.71 5.32 -9.12
C ARG A 19 -6.91 5.99 -7.77
N HIS A 20 -5.90 6.00 -6.91
CA HIS A 20 -5.95 6.65 -5.61
C HIS A 20 -6.03 8.19 -5.75
N ALA A 21 -5.20 8.78 -6.62
CA ALA A 21 -5.26 10.20 -6.95
C ALA A 21 -6.57 10.60 -7.65
N ALA A 22 -7.09 9.76 -8.55
CA ALA A 22 -8.36 10.02 -9.23
C ALA A 22 -9.57 10.07 -8.27
N GLN A 23 -9.42 9.55 -7.06
CA GLN A 23 -10.42 9.61 -6.00
C GLN A 23 -10.21 10.81 -5.05
N GLY A 24 -9.27 11.71 -5.38
CA GLY A 24 -9.02 12.93 -4.62
C GLY A 24 -8.06 12.78 -3.44
N PHE A 25 -7.36 11.65 -3.32
CA PHE A 25 -6.37 11.44 -2.26
C PHE A 25 -4.98 11.87 -2.70
N GLU A 26 -4.32 12.62 -1.83
CA GLU A 26 -2.92 13.02 -2.02
C GLU A 26 -2.00 11.79 -2.06
N LEU A 27 -0.98 11.86 -2.91
CA LEU A 27 0.01 10.79 -3.02
C LEU A 27 1.29 11.18 -2.31
N SER A 28 1.90 10.19 -1.69
CA SER A 28 3.19 10.32 -1.01
C SER A 28 3.99 9.03 -1.16
N VAL A 29 5.27 9.08 -0.80
CA VAL A 29 6.08 7.86 -0.67
C VAL A 29 5.41 6.88 0.28
N PHE A 30 4.89 7.35 1.41
CA PHE A 30 4.12 6.56 2.37
C PHE A 30 2.95 5.83 1.69
N THR A 31 2.13 6.56 0.94
CA THR A 31 1.01 5.98 0.17
C THR A 31 1.49 4.87 -0.75
N ALA A 32 2.60 5.07 -1.49
CA ALA A 32 3.16 4.05 -2.36
C ALA A 32 3.58 2.77 -1.60
N HIS A 33 4.13 2.89 -0.39
CA HIS A 33 4.41 1.72 0.46
C HIS A 33 3.13 0.98 0.85
N LYS A 34 2.07 1.70 1.23
CA LYS A 34 0.79 1.10 1.66
C LYS A 34 0.04 0.41 0.54
N LEU A 35 -0.04 1.04 -0.63
CA LEU A 35 -0.64 0.43 -1.82
C LEU A 35 0.16 -0.80 -2.26
N THR A 36 1.50 -0.72 -2.29
CA THR A 36 2.33 -1.88 -2.64
C THR A 36 2.19 -3.02 -1.64
N TYR A 37 2.08 -2.70 -0.34
CA TYR A 37 1.87 -3.69 0.71
C TYR A 37 0.62 -4.52 0.42
N PHE A 38 -0.53 -3.86 0.26
CA PHE A 38 -1.79 -4.56 0.01
C PHE A 38 -1.86 -5.23 -1.36
N LEU A 39 -1.31 -4.62 -2.41
CA LEU A 39 -1.20 -5.31 -3.70
C LEU A 39 -0.39 -6.61 -3.58
N LYS A 40 0.66 -6.64 -2.75
CA LYS A 40 1.39 -7.88 -2.45
C LYS A 40 0.53 -8.87 -1.65
N GLN A 41 -0.18 -8.43 -0.62
CA GLN A 41 -1.04 -9.32 0.18
C GLN A 41 -2.22 -9.89 -0.63
N LEU A 42 -2.67 -9.17 -1.67
CA LEU A 42 -3.70 -9.61 -2.61
C LEU A 42 -3.15 -10.57 -3.71
N GLY A 43 -1.89 -10.99 -3.62
CA GLY A 43 -1.27 -11.92 -4.59
C GLY A 43 -0.60 -11.25 -5.78
N GLY A 44 -0.25 -9.96 -5.68
CA GLY A 44 0.45 -9.24 -6.73
C GLY A 44 1.84 -9.81 -7.06
N PRO A 45 2.35 -9.56 -8.29
CA PRO A 45 3.60 -10.11 -8.83
C PRO A 45 4.84 -9.41 -8.24
N TYR A 46 4.93 -9.35 -6.92
CA TYR A 46 6.08 -8.85 -6.18
C TYR A 46 6.92 -10.04 -5.74
N GLY A 47 8.13 -10.14 -6.30
CA GLY A 47 9.06 -11.22 -5.98
C GLY A 47 9.42 -11.28 -4.48
N LYS A 48 10.07 -12.39 -4.09
CA LYS A 48 10.45 -12.70 -2.70
C LYS A 48 11.39 -11.67 -2.05
N GLN A 49 12.03 -10.83 -2.87
CA GLN A 49 12.89 -9.71 -2.44
C GLN A 49 12.10 -8.49 -1.94
N VAL A 50 10.82 -8.35 -2.31
CA VAL A 50 9.95 -7.30 -1.79
C VAL A 50 9.40 -7.76 -0.45
N ARG A 51 10.17 -7.53 0.61
CA ARG A 51 9.83 -7.87 1.99
C ARG A 51 9.43 -6.62 2.74
N PHE A 52 8.36 -6.73 3.51
CA PHE A 52 7.90 -5.65 4.38
C PHE A 52 8.35 -5.93 5.81
N SER A 53 8.93 -4.93 6.44
CA SER A 53 9.23 -4.91 7.87
C SER A 53 8.23 -4.00 8.57
N GLY A 54 7.93 -4.31 9.83
CA GLY A 54 7.14 -3.42 10.66
C GLY A 54 7.89 -2.12 10.99
N SER A 55 7.17 -1.01 10.96
CA SER A 55 7.58 0.28 11.52
C SER A 55 6.42 0.88 12.33
N PRO A 56 6.66 1.91 13.17
CA PRO A 56 5.58 2.60 13.87
C PRO A 56 4.53 3.24 12.96
N ARG A 57 4.84 3.46 11.68
CA ARG A 57 3.86 3.91 10.68
C ARG A 57 3.31 2.75 9.85
N GLY A 58 3.36 1.52 10.36
CA GLY A 58 2.95 0.28 9.68
C GLY A 58 4.03 -0.32 8.78
N PRO A 59 3.68 -1.29 7.90
CA PRO A 59 4.66 -1.97 7.04
C PRO A 59 5.33 -1.06 6.02
N LEU A 60 6.65 -1.21 5.88
CA LEU A 60 7.50 -0.51 4.90
C LEU A 60 8.47 -1.49 4.22
N SER A 61 8.93 -1.16 3.02
CA SER A 61 9.90 -1.97 2.28
C SER A 61 10.93 -1.12 1.53
N PRO A 62 12.24 -1.29 1.79
CA PRO A 62 13.28 -0.62 1.00
C PRO A 62 13.22 -0.90 -0.51
N ALA A 63 12.60 -2.03 -0.90
CA ALA A 63 12.37 -2.38 -2.29
C ALA A 63 11.35 -1.45 -2.96
N VAL A 64 10.39 -0.89 -2.21
CA VAL A 64 9.45 0.13 -2.73
C VAL A 64 10.21 1.40 -3.05
N ASP A 65 11.09 1.88 -2.15
CA ASP A 65 11.91 3.07 -2.42
C ASP A 65 12.79 2.88 -3.66
N ALA A 66 13.39 1.71 -3.81
CA ALA A 66 14.17 1.38 -5.01
C ALA A 66 13.33 1.40 -6.29
N VAL A 67 12.07 0.94 -6.23
CA VAL A 67 11.13 1.05 -7.35
C VAL A 67 10.79 2.52 -7.63
N LEU A 68 10.49 3.31 -6.60
CA LEU A 68 10.18 4.73 -6.75
C LEU A 68 11.36 5.50 -7.35
N ARG A 69 12.60 5.27 -6.89
CA ARG A 69 13.81 5.87 -7.48
C ARG A 69 13.94 5.56 -8.97
N ARG A 70 13.64 4.32 -9.37
CA ARG A 70 13.68 3.92 -10.79
C ARG A 70 12.60 4.61 -11.62
N LEU A 71 11.42 4.86 -11.05
CA LEU A 71 10.30 5.50 -11.76
C LEU A 71 10.40 7.03 -11.75
N ASN A 72 11.17 7.59 -10.81
CA ASN A 72 11.34 9.02 -10.60
C ASN A 72 11.90 9.71 -11.86
N GLY A 73 11.29 10.81 -12.26
CA GLY A 73 11.66 11.58 -13.46
C GLY A 73 11.14 11.02 -14.79
N SER A 74 10.44 9.87 -14.79
CA SER A 74 9.88 9.26 -16.03
C SER A 74 8.39 8.94 -15.97
N TYR A 75 7.90 8.52 -14.80
CA TYR A 75 6.49 8.18 -14.55
C TYR A 75 5.89 8.96 -13.39
N LEU A 76 6.75 9.40 -12.46
CA LEU A 76 6.39 10.14 -11.27
C LEU A 76 7.53 11.06 -10.86
N ARG A 77 7.25 12.01 -9.97
CA ARG A 77 8.23 12.89 -9.32
C ARG A 77 8.01 12.86 -7.81
N THR A 78 9.07 12.60 -7.05
CA THR A 78 9.06 12.63 -5.58
C THR A 78 10.48 12.85 -5.04
N SER A 79 10.60 13.44 -3.86
CA SER A 79 11.86 13.39 -3.08
C SER A 79 11.96 12.06 -2.35
N LEU A 80 13.14 11.42 -2.40
CA LEU A 80 13.45 10.18 -1.67
C LEU A 80 14.66 10.36 -0.73
N GLU A 81 15.04 11.62 -0.49
CA GLU A 81 16.18 12.01 0.33
C GLU A 81 15.71 12.45 1.72
N GLY A 82 16.53 12.16 2.73
CA GLY A 82 16.31 12.61 4.11
C GLY A 82 15.41 11.70 4.97
N PRO A 83 15.38 11.96 6.30
CA PRO A 83 14.65 11.14 7.26
C PRO A 83 13.13 11.18 7.06
N ASP A 84 12.59 12.30 6.57
CA ASP A 84 11.15 12.53 6.42
C ASP A 84 10.61 12.18 5.02
N HIS A 85 11.41 11.50 4.19
CA HIS A 85 11.05 11.21 2.79
C HIS A 85 9.73 10.44 2.62
N LEU A 86 9.27 9.70 3.63
CA LEU A 86 7.97 9.01 3.57
C LEU A 86 6.80 10.00 3.38
N SER A 87 6.90 11.21 3.92
CA SER A 87 5.89 12.26 3.77
C SER A 87 6.09 13.10 2.51
N ALA A 88 7.11 12.81 1.70
CA ALA A 88 7.36 13.54 0.47
C ALA A 88 6.18 13.37 -0.51
N PRO A 89 5.66 14.48 -1.07
CA PRO A 89 4.62 14.43 -2.08
C PRO A 89 5.10 13.66 -3.32
N LEU A 90 4.19 12.88 -3.89
CA LEU A 90 4.41 12.13 -5.11
C LEU A 90 3.47 12.64 -6.19
N VAL A 91 4.02 13.12 -7.31
CA VAL A 91 3.23 13.61 -8.44
C VAL A 91 3.40 12.64 -9.61
N LEU A 92 2.30 12.13 -10.14
CA LEU A 92 2.32 11.29 -11.34
C LEU A 92 2.51 12.16 -12.59
N ASP A 93 3.25 11.66 -13.57
CA ASP A 93 3.41 12.35 -14.87
C ASP A 93 2.07 12.38 -15.63
N ALA A 94 1.83 13.38 -16.47
CA ALA A 94 0.54 13.57 -17.15
C ALA A 94 0.15 12.37 -18.01
N ASP A 95 1.13 11.76 -18.68
CA ASP A 95 0.91 10.61 -19.58
C ASP A 95 0.83 9.27 -18.83
N HIS A 96 1.04 9.23 -17.51
CA HIS A 96 1.15 7.97 -16.77
C HIS A 96 -0.08 7.08 -16.98
N ARG A 97 -1.28 7.67 -16.92
CA ARG A 97 -2.55 6.94 -16.89
C ARG A 97 -2.75 6.10 -18.15
N LEU A 98 -2.57 6.71 -19.32
CA LEU A 98 -2.72 6.02 -20.60
C LEU A 98 -1.72 4.86 -20.70
N ILE A 99 -0.50 5.06 -20.22
CA ILE A 99 0.56 4.04 -20.28
C ILE A 99 0.28 2.90 -19.30
N THR A 100 -0.16 3.21 -18.08
CA THR A 100 -0.34 2.23 -17.01
C THR A 100 -1.61 1.42 -17.22
N GLU A 101 -2.71 2.05 -17.61
CA GLU A 101 -3.96 1.36 -17.94
C GLU A 101 -3.73 0.40 -19.12
N ARG A 102 -3.01 0.86 -20.16
CA ARG A 102 -2.63 0.02 -21.30
C ARG A 102 -1.75 -1.16 -20.86
N TYR A 103 -0.70 -0.89 -20.08
CA TYR A 103 0.20 -1.92 -19.59
C TYR A 103 -0.54 -2.96 -18.74
N VAL A 104 -1.43 -2.52 -17.83
CA VAL A 104 -2.25 -3.43 -17.03
C VAL A 104 -3.11 -4.33 -17.91
N ARG A 105 -3.79 -3.74 -18.91
CA ARG A 105 -4.70 -4.47 -19.80
C ARG A 105 -3.99 -5.45 -20.74
N GLU A 106 -2.81 -5.08 -21.26
CA GLU A 106 -2.16 -5.80 -22.36
C GLU A 106 -1.00 -6.70 -21.88
N GLU A 107 -0.32 -6.34 -20.79
CA GLU A 107 0.91 -7.03 -20.37
C GLU A 107 0.73 -7.88 -19.10
N LEU A 108 -0.31 -7.63 -18.30
CA LEU A 108 -0.57 -8.40 -17.08
C LEU A 108 -1.51 -9.58 -17.35
N SER A 109 -1.33 -10.66 -16.58
CA SER A 109 -2.26 -11.80 -16.59
C SER A 109 -3.65 -11.39 -16.13
N ALA A 110 -4.68 -12.12 -16.58
CA ALA A 110 -6.07 -11.89 -16.18
C ALA A 110 -6.29 -11.90 -14.65
N LEU A 111 -5.45 -12.62 -13.90
CA LEU A 111 -5.44 -12.58 -12.44
C LEU A 111 -4.98 -11.22 -11.91
N HIS A 112 -3.84 -10.72 -12.41
CA HIS A 112 -3.25 -9.47 -11.96
C HIS A 112 -4.07 -8.24 -12.38
N GLN A 113 -4.78 -8.30 -13.52
CA GLN A 113 -5.67 -7.24 -13.98
C GLN A 113 -6.81 -6.92 -12.99
N LYS A 114 -7.20 -7.87 -12.14
CA LYS A 114 -8.27 -7.69 -11.14
C LYS A 114 -7.77 -7.02 -9.85
N LEU A 115 -6.46 -6.98 -9.62
CA LEU A 115 -5.89 -6.52 -8.35
C LEU A 115 -6.19 -5.04 -8.04
N PRO A 116 -6.14 -4.09 -8.99
CA PRO A 116 -6.51 -2.71 -8.69
C PRO A 116 -7.96 -2.59 -8.17
N GLY A 117 -8.90 -3.36 -8.73
CA GLY A 117 -10.29 -3.39 -8.25
C GLY A 117 -10.45 -4.10 -6.91
N HIS A 118 -9.65 -5.12 -6.61
CA HIS A 118 -9.63 -5.74 -5.28
C HIS A 118 -9.07 -4.80 -4.22
N LEU A 119 -7.97 -4.11 -4.55
CA LEU A 119 -7.37 -3.09 -3.69
C LEU A 119 -8.36 -1.96 -3.42
N ASP A 120 -9.05 -1.47 -4.45
CA ASP A 120 -10.01 -0.40 -4.28
C ASP A 120 -11.15 -0.77 -3.33
N ARG A 121 -11.68 -1.99 -3.49
CA ARG A 121 -12.71 -2.52 -2.60
C ARG A 121 -12.20 -2.80 -1.21
N LEU A 122 -10.91 -3.08 -1.00
CA LEU A 122 -10.32 -3.27 0.33
C LEU A 122 -10.13 -1.92 1.05
N LEU A 123 -9.76 -0.89 0.29
CA LEU A 123 -9.40 0.42 0.83
C LEU A 123 -10.56 1.41 0.93
N GLU A 124 -11.78 1.08 0.49
CA GLU A 124 -12.97 1.90 0.77
C GLU A 124 -13.01 2.28 2.26
N ASP A 125 -13.17 3.57 2.55
CA ASP A 125 -13.10 4.20 3.87
C ASP A 125 -11.73 4.19 4.60
N TYR A 126 -10.66 3.70 3.97
CA TYR A 126 -9.29 3.64 4.52
C TYR A 126 -8.23 4.26 3.60
N ARG A 127 -8.62 5.23 2.76
CA ARG A 127 -7.71 5.78 1.72
C ARG A 127 -6.90 6.98 2.18
N ASP A 128 -7.35 7.72 3.18
CA ASP A 128 -6.54 8.78 3.76
C ASP A 128 -5.31 8.20 4.46
N GLU A 129 -4.37 9.07 4.80
CA GLU A 129 -3.08 8.65 5.38
C GLU A 129 -3.29 7.79 6.64
N PHE A 130 -4.19 8.22 7.53
CA PHE A 130 -4.50 7.49 8.75
C PHE A 130 -5.16 6.13 8.47
N GLY A 131 -6.13 6.08 7.56
CA GLY A 131 -6.81 4.83 7.19
C GLY A 131 -5.85 3.81 6.61
N LEU A 132 -4.95 4.24 5.71
CA LEU A 132 -3.93 3.37 5.14
C LEU A 132 -2.95 2.87 6.21
N GLU A 133 -2.53 3.75 7.11
CA GLU A 133 -1.69 3.40 8.25
C GLU A 133 -2.36 2.36 9.14
N LEU A 134 -3.57 2.66 9.61
CA LEU A 134 -4.35 1.82 10.52
C LEU A 134 -4.58 0.43 9.92
N LEU A 135 -5.14 0.36 8.70
CA LEU A 135 -5.49 -0.91 8.08
C LEU A 135 -4.26 -1.79 7.86
N SER A 136 -3.16 -1.18 7.39
CA SER A 136 -1.90 -1.91 7.15
C SER A 136 -1.22 -2.35 8.44
N SER A 137 -1.27 -1.54 9.50
CA SER A 137 -0.74 -1.88 10.82
C SER A 137 -1.52 -3.02 11.48
N VAL A 138 -2.86 -2.98 11.44
CA VAL A 138 -3.71 -4.06 11.95
C VAL A 138 -3.46 -5.36 11.18
N HIS A 139 -3.37 -5.32 9.85
CA HIS A 139 -3.03 -6.51 9.06
C HIS A 139 -1.66 -7.08 9.42
N LEU A 140 -0.66 -6.20 9.63
CA LEU A 140 0.67 -6.63 10.05
C LEU A 140 0.64 -7.30 11.42
N VAL A 141 -0.04 -6.71 12.40
CA VAL A 141 -0.16 -7.26 13.76
C VAL A 141 -0.78 -8.65 13.73
N ARG A 142 -1.85 -8.82 12.97
CA ARG A 142 -2.53 -10.12 12.80
C ARG A 142 -1.65 -11.16 12.12
N THR A 143 -0.80 -10.75 11.19
CA THR A 143 0.12 -11.63 10.47
C THR A 143 1.33 -12.03 11.32
N PHE A 144 2.00 -11.08 11.97
CA PHE A 144 3.24 -11.33 12.71
C PHE A 144 3.02 -11.92 14.09
N PHE A 145 2.00 -11.44 14.82
CA PHE A 145 1.73 -11.89 16.18
C PHE A 145 0.66 -12.99 16.24
N THR A 146 0.17 -13.45 15.08
CA THR A 146 -0.90 -14.46 14.94
C THR A 146 -2.16 -14.17 15.78
N GLN A 147 -2.39 -12.89 16.11
CA GLN A 147 -3.44 -12.46 17.00
C GLN A 147 -4.80 -12.45 16.28
N LYS A 148 -5.80 -13.04 16.93
CA LYS A 148 -7.19 -13.04 16.48
C LYS A 148 -8.12 -12.31 17.45
N ASN A 149 -7.69 -12.10 18.68
CA ASN A 149 -8.48 -11.39 19.68
C ASN A 149 -8.42 -9.87 19.42
N VAL A 150 -9.58 -9.26 19.21
CA VAL A 150 -9.68 -7.82 18.90
C VAL A 150 -9.10 -6.94 20.01
N ALA A 151 -9.29 -7.29 21.28
CA ALA A 151 -8.75 -6.49 22.39
C ALA A 151 -7.21 -6.51 22.40
N GLN A 152 -6.59 -7.66 22.15
CA GLN A 152 -5.14 -7.78 22.04
C GLN A 152 -4.60 -7.05 20.80
N ILE A 153 -5.32 -7.12 19.68
CA ILE A 153 -4.96 -6.37 18.46
C ILE A 153 -4.98 -4.87 18.77
N VAL A 154 -6.01 -4.37 19.46
CA VAL A 154 -6.11 -2.95 19.86
C VAL A 154 -4.92 -2.52 20.71
N GLU A 155 -4.57 -3.31 21.72
CA GLU A 155 -3.45 -3.02 22.62
C GLU A 155 -2.12 -2.96 21.87
N ILE A 156 -1.84 -3.97 21.05
CA ILE A 156 -0.59 -4.05 20.27
C ILE A 156 -0.54 -2.93 19.24
N THR A 157 -1.62 -2.69 18.49
CA THR A 157 -1.66 -1.62 17.48
C THR A 157 -1.41 -0.25 18.10
N ARG A 158 -1.99 0.04 19.27
CA ARG A 158 -1.76 1.31 19.99
C ARG A 158 -0.34 1.47 20.50
N GLY A 159 0.22 0.42 21.09
CA GLY A 159 1.59 0.47 21.62
C GLY A 159 2.66 0.53 20.53
N TRP A 160 2.29 0.19 19.29
CA TRP A 160 3.21 0.10 18.19
C TRP A 160 3.12 1.28 17.22
N MET A 161 1.95 1.89 17.04
CA MET A 161 1.78 3.05 16.15
C MET A 161 2.36 4.33 16.77
N GLU A 162 3.07 5.14 15.98
CA GLU A 162 3.55 6.48 16.40
C GLU A 162 2.41 7.51 16.28
N ARG A 163 1.29 7.22 16.94
CA ARG A 163 0.07 8.04 16.95
C ARG A 163 -0.44 8.16 18.39
N PRO A 164 -1.04 9.29 18.78
CA PRO A 164 -1.73 9.39 20.06
C PRO A 164 -2.78 8.28 20.24
N VAL A 165 -2.91 7.76 21.46
CA VAL A 165 -3.87 6.68 21.77
C VAL A 165 -5.31 7.11 21.49
N GLU A 166 -5.58 8.41 21.61
CA GLU A 166 -6.86 9.05 21.36
C GLU A 166 -7.23 9.08 19.86
N GLU A 167 -6.23 9.05 18.98
CA GLU A 167 -6.39 8.92 17.53
C GLU A 167 -6.63 7.46 17.11
N VAL A 168 -6.03 6.49 17.80
CA VAL A 168 -6.19 5.05 17.52
C VAL A 168 -7.29 4.46 18.41
N ARG A 169 -8.55 4.75 18.07
CA ARG A 169 -9.69 4.33 18.91
C ARG A 169 -10.01 2.84 18.73
N THR A 170 -10.50 2.22 19.81
CA THR A 170 -10.85 0.80 19.85
C THR A 170 -11.82 0.41 18.72
N HIS A 171 -12.83 1.24 18.46
CA HIS A 171 -13.81 0.95 17.40
C HIS A 171 -13.22 1.05 15.99
N GLN A 172 -12.22 1.92 15.75
CA GLN A 172 -11.55 2.01 14.45
C GLN A 172 -10.68 0.77 14.19
N VAL A 173 -9.93 0.31 15.20
CA VAL A 173 -9.17 -0.94 15.11
C VAL A 173 -10.11 -2.13 14.89
N ALA A 174 -11.21 -2.21 15.64
CA ALA A 174 -12.20 -3.28 15.47
C ALA A 174 -12.85 -3.26 14.07
N ALA A 175 -13.16 -2.08 13.54
CA ALA A 175 -13.64 -1.91 12.17
C ALA A 175 -12.60 -2.36 11.15
N ALA A 176 -11.32 -2.04 11.37
CA ALA A 176 -10.23 -2.49 10.50
C ALA A 176 -10.07 -4.01 10.54
N VAL A 177 -10.19 -4.65 11.72
CA VAL A 177 -10.20 -6.11 11.84
C VAL A 177 -11.34 -6.71 11.02
N LYS A 178 -12.57 -6.21 11.19
CA LYS A 178 -13.73 -6.68 10.43
C LYS A 178 -13.51 -6.50 8.93
N ARG A 179 -12.99 -5.34 8.52
CA ARG A 179 -12.69 -5.06 7.12
C ARG A 179 -11.71 -6.07 6.53
N LEU A 180 -10.65 -6.42 7.26
CA LEU A 180 -9.69 -7.43 6.81
C LEU A 180 -10.31 -8.84 6.77
N ASP A 181 -11.23 -9.16 7.69
CA ASP A 181 -11.96 -10.44 7.70
C ASP A 181 -12.90 -10.58 6.50
N ASP A 182 -13.59 -9.51 6.13
CA ASP A 182 -14.46 -9.47 4.94
C ASP A 182 -13.67 -9.77 3.64
N PHE A 183 -12.34 -9.59 3.67
CA PHE A 183 -11.41 -9.83 2.55
C PHE A 183 -10.49 -11.04 2.77
N ALA A 184 -10.75 -11.89 3.77
CA ALA A 184 -9.85 -12.98 4.13
C ALA A 184 -9.62 -14.01 3.02
N GLY A 185 -10.59 -14.21 2.12
CA GLY A 185 -10.43 -15.07 0.95
C GLY A 185 -9.53 -14.51 -0.15
N LEU A 186 -9.16 -13.23 -0.08
CA LEU A 186 -8.29 -12.56 -1.05
C LEU A 186 -6.92 -12.16 -0.48
N LEU A 187 -6.82 -12.03 0.84
CA LEU A 187 -5.61 -11.59 1.53
C LEU A 187 -4.76 -12.77 2.01
N ALA A 188 -3.45 -12.62 1.89
CA ALA A 188 -2.49 -13.50 2.54
C ALA A 188 -2.35 -13.15 4.03
N PHE A 189 -2.86 -14.02 4.90
CA PHE A 189 -2.57 -14.00 6.34
C PHE A 189 -1.45 -14.99 6.63
N GLY A 190 -0.20 -14.54 6.48
CA GLY A 190 1.00 -15.37 6.67
C GLY A 190 1.73 -15.71 5.38
N GLY A 191 3.06 -15.60 5.43
CA GLY A 191 4.01 -16.12 4.43
C GLY A 191 4.96 -17.10 5.08
#